data_AF-A3IGX4-F1
#
_entry.id   AF-A3IGX4-F1
#
_cell.length_a   1.000
_cell.length_b   1.000
_cell.length_c   1.000
_cell.angle_alpha   90.00
_cell.angle_beta   90.00
_cell.angle_gamma   90.00
#
_symmetry.space_group_name_H-M   'P 1'
#
loop_
_entity.id
_entity.type
_entity.pdbx_description
1 polymer ?
#
loop_
_entity_poly.entity_id
_entity_poly.type
_entity_poly.pdbx_seq_one_letter_code
_entity_poly.pdbx_strand_id
1 'polypeptide(L)'
;MNDPENEQLTEGVARIRSDQEAQENAADLCKQLFANLAFNDLARNPLLITMIAVTHRSEKTLPTEREELYRKITDLLLSTRPYHKNTLLTLTAKNNKIILQVLAFCLMEVEETTFTPKQGIQWIESTLKDCCSENQSLTGHKFFTEMLEITGLLQERELDTYEFSHLTFQEYFAALHLKDLGQKGQEKIIERLENQKWEEVIYFYMTLADATPIITSILNNPNGYTLSLANKCKFSARLKATVRQKLNKVLLERREDYKNISVAVTLEQRFNNLTVIDDKTAISNPITWEEYKLFLDAQTSGQFHSTAEVINIADNMTNYLVTGIKWEDARWFCGWLATQQTLQSSEGVYDYRLPTAGETSQLVPKGITENSQDTGDCLRVVSEIIPSRYQTLLNYLSSGRWKDADEETAKVMLQVANRVKEGWLDIDDIENFPCEDLRIIDQVWVKYSNGRFGFSVQKKIYIDELGGTTEYNEKVWKEFCYDVGWIQKEIYLDYSDLSFESRHTTKPLGHLPCYIGYLGGERRYGFRW
;
A
#
# COMPACT_ATOMS: atom_id res chain seq x y z
N MET A 1 47.34 -31.40 -11.58
CA MET A 1 46.22 -30.99 -10.70
C MET A 1 46.05 -29.51 -10.94
N ASN A 2 45.04 -29.14 -11.73
CA ASN A 2 44.73 -27.75 -12.04
C ASN A 2 43.97 -27.16 -10.84
N ASP A 3 44.58 -26.17 -10.21
CA ASP A 3 43.93 -25.25 -9.28
C ASP A 3 43.11 -24.26 -10.14
N PRO A 4 41.82 -24.00 -9.87
CA PRO A 4 41.08 -23.02 -10.67
C PRO A 4 41.56 -21.63 -10.30
N GLU A 5 42.09 -20.90 -11.29
CA GLU A 5 42.42 -19.48 -11.17
C GLU A 5 41.21 -18.71 -10.67
N ASN A 6 41.37 -18.12 -9.50
CA ASN A 6 40.39 -17.24 -8.88
C ASN A 6 40.38 -15.93 -9.70
N GLU A 7 39.49 -15.82 -10.69
CA GLU A 7 39.26 -14.61 -11.48
C GLU A 7 38.87 -13.45 -10.55
N GLN A 8 39.86 -12.66 -10.12
CA GLN A 8 39.61 -11.37 -9.48
C GLN A 8 39.00 -10.45 -10.54
N LEU A 9 37.68 -10.21 -10.44
CA LEU A 9 36.97 -9.24 -11.25
C LEU A 9 37.70 -7.89 -11.22
N THR A 10 38.02 -7.35 -12.39
CA THR A 10 38.62 -6.01 -12.48
C THR A 10 37.70 -4.97 -11.84
N GLU A 11 38.28 -3.92 -11.25
CA GLU A 11 37.53 -2.90 -10.49
C GLU A 11 36.38 -2.28 -11.29
N GLY A 12 36.54 -2.15 -12.62
CA GLY A 12 35.47 -1.69 -13.52
C GLY A 12 34.30 -2.68 -13.65
N VAL A 13 34.57 -3.98 -13.76
CA VAL A 13 33.54 -5.03 -13.84
C VAL A 13 32.83 -5.19 -12.48
N ALA A 14 33.56 -5.06 -11.38
CA ALA A 14 32.97 -5.07 -10.03
C ALA A 14 32.02 -3.89 -9.80
N ARG A 15 32.37 -2.68 -10.26
CA ARG A 15 31.49 -1.50 -10.19
C ARG A 15 30.23 -1.66 -11.04
N ILE A 16 30.37 -2.06 -12.30
CA ILE A 16 29.22 -2.28 -13.20
C ILE A 16 28.26 -3.32 -12.61
N ARG A 17 28.78 -4.43 -12.10
CA ARG A 17 27.96 -5.48 -11.48
C ARG A 17 27.28 -4.98 -10.19
N SER A 18 27.97 -4.20 -9.38
CA SER A 18 27.40 -3.58 -8.16
C SER A 18 26.30 -2.58 -8.49
N ASP A 19 26.48 -1.77 -9.53
CA ASP A 19 25.49 -0.78 -9.97
C ASP A 19 24.24 -1.48 -10.54
N GLN A 20 24.44 -2.55 -11.31
CA GLN A 20 23.35 -3.36 -11.83
C GLN A 20 22.57 -4.05 -10.70
N GLU A 21 23.25 -4.66 -9.73
CA GLU A 21 22.59 -5.28 -8.57
C GLU A 21 21.83 -4.23 -7.73
N ALA A 22 22.37 -3.02 -7.58
CA ALA A 22 21.67 -1.93 -6.90
C ALA A 22 20.40 -1.50 -7.66
N GLN A 23 20.45 -1.40 -8.98
CA GLN A 23 19.30 -1.08 -9.82
C GLN A 23 18.22 -2.18 -9.76
N GLU A 24 18.62 -3.45 -9.83
CA GLU A 24 17.72 -4.60 -9.73
C GLU A 24 17.02 -4.64 -8.37
N ASN A 25 17.77 -4.45 -7.27
CA ASN A 25 17.20 -4.39 -5.93
C ASN A 25 16.27 -3.19 -5.74
N ALA A 26 16.62 -2.02 -6.30
CA ALA A 26 15.77 -0.84 -6.24
C ALA A 26 14.46 -1.05 -7.03
N ALA A 27 14.54 -1.66 -8.20
CA ALA A 27 13.37 -2.00 -9.01
C ALA A 27 12.45 -2.98 -8.28
N ASP A 28 13.01 -4.03 -7.66
CA ASP A 28 12.24 -5.00 -6.87
C ASP A 28 11.60 -4.38 -5.63
N LEU A 29 12.33 -3.53 -4.90
CA LEU A 29 11.79 -2.78 -3.78
C LEU A 29 10.61 -1.90 -4.23
N CYS A 30 10.78 -1.14 -5.31
CA CYS A 30 9.70 -0.34 -5.89
C CYS A 30 8.55 -1.22 -6.37
N LYS A 31 8.78 -2.43 -6.85
CA LYS A 31 7.69 -3.32 -7.24
C LYS A 31 6.87 -3.73 -6.02
N GLN A 32 7.52 -4.20 -4.95
CA GLN A 32 6.85 -4.64 -3.73
C GLN A 32 6.16 -3.50 -2.97
N LEU A 33 6.77 -2.32 -2.93
CA LEU A 33 6.20 -1.15 -2.27
C LEU A 33 4.85 -0.75 -2.88
N PHE A 34 4.75 -0.77 -4.20
CA PHE A 34 3.53 -0.39 -4.92
C PHE A 34 2.57 -1.56 -5.16
N ALA A 35 3.01 -2.79 -4.91
CA ALA A 35 2.13 -3.96 -4.87
C ALA A 35 1.16 -3.95 -3.68
N ASN A 36 1.47 -3.19 -2.62
CA ASN A 36 0.61 -3.05 -1.44
C ASN A 36 0.55 -1.59 -0.97
N LEU A 37 -0.62 -0.97 -1.16
CA LEU A 37 -0.87 0.43 -0.85
C LEU A 37 -0.59 0.81 0.63
N ALA A 38 -0.59 -0.15 1.57
CA ALA A 38 -0.25 0.08 2.98
C ALA A 38 1.14 0.70 3.15
N PHE A 39 2.08 0.31 2.29
CA PHE A 39 3.45 0.76 2.38
C PHE A 39 3.68 2.11 1.73
N ASN A 40 2.81 2.53 0.81
CA ASN A 40 2.97 3.82 0.15
C ASN A 40 2.80 4.97 1.17
N ASP A 41 1.82 4.86 2.05
CA ASP A 41 1.65 5.82 3.16
C ASP A 41 2.81 5.77 4.15
N LEU A 42 3.33 4.57 4.44
CA LEU A 42 4.45 4.38 5.37
C LEU A 42 5.76 4.96 4.81
N ALA A 43 6.01 4.76 3.52
CA ALA A 43 7.21 5.22 2.80
C ALA A 43 7.31 6.75 2.63
N ARG A 44 6.24 7.51 2.94
CA ARG A 44 6.29 8.98 2.94
C ARG A 44 7.16 9.56 4.03
N ASN A 45 7.40 8.80 5.10
CA ASN A 45 8.32 9.20 6.14
C ASN A 45 9.75 8.80 5.72
N PRO A 46 10.71 9.75 5.59
CA PRO A 46 12.09 9.48 5.15
C PRO A 46 12.82 8.40 5.95
N LEU A 47 12.51 8.27 7.25
CA LEU A 47 13.00 7.16 8.05
C LEU A 47 12.41 5.83 7.58
N LEU A 48 11.09 5.77 7.44
CA LEU A 48 10.38 4.54 7.13
C LEU A 48 10.75 4.03 5.75
N ILE A 49 10.98 4.88 4.74
CA ILE A 49 11.52 4.42 3.45
C ILE A 49 12.94 3.87 3.58
N THR A 50 13.79 4.51 4.40
CA THR A 50 15.15 4.03 4.67
C THR A 50 15.10 2.65 5.35
N MET A 51 14.19 2.50 6.31
CA MET A 51 13.89 1.28 7.05
C MET A 51 13.33 0.15 6.18
N ILE A 52 12.39 0.47 5.29
CA ILE A 52 11.82 -0.43 4.30
C ILE A 52 12.94 -0.91 3.37
N ALA A 53 13.79 -0.01 2.87
CA ALA A 53 14.92 -0.36 2.00
C ALA A 53 15.95 -1.24 2.71
N VAL A 54 16.27 -0.97 3.99
CA VAL A 54 17.18 -1.80 4.79
C VAL A 54 16.59 -3.20 5.02
N THR A 55 15.29 -3.29 5.32
CA THR A 55 14.61 -4.58 5.53
C THR A 55 14.56 -5.39 4.23
N HIS A 56 14.19 -4.76 3.12
CA HIS A 56 14.15 -5.39 1.80
C HIS A 56 15.54 -5.91 1.38
N ARG A 57 16.60 -5.12 1.61
CA ARG A 57 17.98 -5.56 1.33
C ARG A 57 18.35 -6.84 2.07
N SER A 58 17.86 -7.04 3.29
CA SER A 58 18.17 -8.21 4.12
C SER A 58 17.26 -9.40 3.88
N GLU A 59 15.97 -9.20 3.67
CA GLU A 59 14.98 -10.29 3.60
C GLU A 59 14.37 -10.50 2.21
N LYS A 60 14.68 -9.65 1.23
CA LYS A 60 14.10 -9.58 -0.12
C LYS A 60 12.58 -9.37 -0.18
N THR A 61 11.82 -9.62 0.88
CA THR A 61 10.37 -9.39 0.92
C THR A 61 9.99 -8.36 1.98
N LEU A 62 9.07 -7.47 1.63
CA LEU A 62 8.50 -6.52 2.58
C LEU A 62 7.43 -7.20 3.47
N PRO A 63 7.34 -6.84 4.76
CA PRO A 63 6.19 -7.11 5.64
C PRO A 63 4.85 -6.74 5.02
N THR A 64 3.74 -7.03 5.70
CA THR A 64 2.42 -6.44 5.34
C THR A 64 1.88 -5.45 6.36
N GLU A 65 2.45 -5.41 7.57
CA GLU A 65 2.00 -4.56 8.67
C GLU A 65 3.12 -3.66 9.22
N ARG A 66 2.75 -2.46 9.72
CA ARG A 66 3.70 -1.51 10.33
C ARG A 66 4.41 -2.12 11.55
N GLU A 67 3.69 -2.83 12.41
CA GLU A 67 4.30 -3.51 13.57
C GLU A 67 5.39 -4.49 13.15
N GLU A 68 5.10 -5.32 12.15
CA GLU A 68 6.05 -6.32 11.66
C GLU A 68 7.30 -5.66 11.09
N LEU A 69 7.16 -4.54 10.37
CA LEU A 69 8.30 -3.77 9.90
C LEU A 69 9.21 -3.34 11.05
N TYR A 70 8.66 -2.72 12.11
CA TYR A 70 9.46 -2.32 13.28
C TYR A 70 10.08 -3.52 13.99
N ARG A 71 9.34 -4.63 14.13
CA ARG A 71 9.85 -5.88 14.69
C ARG A 71 11.11 -6.34 13.92
N LYS A 72 10.99 -6.53 12.61
CA LYS A 72 12.08 -6.99 11.75
C LYS A 72 13.29 -6.05 11.77
N ILE A 73 13.07 -4.74 11.76
CA ILE A 73 14.15 -3.76 11.81
C ILE A 73 14.87 -3.82 13.15
N THR A 74 14.14 -3.86 14.27
CA THR A 74 14.78 -3.97 15.57
C THR A 74 15.59 -5.26 15.68
N ASP A 75 15.09 -6.37 15.14
CA ASP A 75 15.79 -7.65 15.13
C ASP A 75 17.05 -7.60 14.24
N LEU A 76 16.97 -6.97 13.06
CA LEU A 76 18.09 -6.74 12.15
C LEU A 76 19.18 -5.85 12.79
N LEU A 77 18.79 -4.74 13.42
CA LEU A 77 19.73 -3.80 14.05
C LEU A 77 20.42 -4.40 15.28
N LEU A 78 19.74 -5.27 16.02
CA LEU A 78 20.28 -5.94 17.21
C LEU A 78 21.03 -7.24 16.88
N SER A 79 20.79 -7.88 15.75
CA SER A 79 21.35 -9.20 15.42
C SER A 79 22.28 -9.17 14.20
N THR A 80 21.77 -8.68 13.08
CA THR A 80 22.44 -8.77 11.76
C THR A 80 23.48 -7.68 11.58
N ARG A 81 23.20 -6.44 12.01
CA ARG A 81 24.12 -5.29 11.85
C ARG A 81 25.47 -5.47 12.59
N PRO A 82 25.53 -5.95 13.85
CA PRO A 82 26.80 -6.25 14.51
C PRO A 82 27.65 -7.25 13.72
N TYR A 83 27.04 -8.32 13.22
CA TYR A 83 27.71 -9.34 12.42
C TYR A 83 28.37 -8.74 11.16
N HIS A 84 27.66 -7.88 10.42
CA HIS A 84 28.24 -7.20 9.25
C HIS A 84 29.37 -6.22 9.59
N LYS A 85 29.37 -5.65 10.80
CA LYS A 85 30.47 -4.82 11.31
C LYS A 85 31.64 -5.65 11.87
N ASN A 86 31.60 -6.98 11.72
CA ASN A 86 32.57 -7.91 12.31
C ASN A 86 32.74 -7.71 13.83
N THR A 87 31.64 -7.40 14.52
CA THR A 87 31.61 -7.18 15.96
C THR A 87 30.43 -7.94 16.58
N LEU A 88 30.42 -8.04 17.91
CA LEU A 88 29.36 -8.68 18.67
C LEU A 88 28.88 -7.73 19.76
N LEU A 89 27.57 -7.71 20.00
CA LEU A 89 27.01 -7.07 21.18
C LEU A 89 27.36 -7.90 22.42
N THR A 90 27.50 -7.24 23.57
CA THR A 90 27.74 -7.95 24.82
C THR A 90 26.53 -8.84 25.15
N LEU A 91 25.32 -8.28 25.12
CA LEU A 91 24.11 -9.05 25.41
C LEU A 91 23.44 -9.59 24.14
N THR A 92 22.58 -10.60 24.32
CA THR A 92 21.73 -11.12 23.24
C THR A 92 20.76 -10.04 22.74
N ALA A 93 20.30 -10.16 21.49
CA ALA A 93 19.30 -9.26 20.92
C ALA A 93 18.03 -9.17 21.80
N LYS A 94 17.58 -10.30 22.35
CA LYS A 94 16.44 -10.37 23.28
C LYS A 94 16.68 -9.52 24.54
N ASN A 95 17.84 -9.65 25.18
CA ASN A 95 18.14 -8.92 26.41
C ASN A 95 18.35 -7.43 26.15
N ASN A 96 19.03 -7.06 25.06
CA ASN A 96 19.15 -5.66 24.64
C ASN A 96 17.77 -5.03 24.39
N LYS A 97 16.86 -5.77 23.74
CA LYS A 97 15.48 -5.33 23.49
C LYS A 97 14.72 -5.04 24.79
N ILE A 98 14.82 -5.90 25.81
CA ILE A 98 14.19 -5.70 27.12
C ILE A 98 14.71 -4.42 27.81
N ILE A 99 16.02 -4.15 27.71
CA ILE A 99 16.61 -2.94 28.30
C ILE A 99 16.14 -1.68 27.55
N LEU A 100 16.11 -1.72 26.21
CA LEU A 100 15.62 -0.61 25.38
C LEU A 100 14.13 -0.33 25.60
N GLN A 101 13.30 -1.37 25.83
CA GLN A 101 11.90 -1.24 26.22
C GLN A 101 11.73 -0.40 27.50
N VAL A 102 12.53 -0.67 28.54
CA VAL A 102 12.48 0.08 29.80
C VAL A 102 12.93 1.52 29.60
N LEU A 103 14.06 1.73 28.91
CA LEU A 103 14.56 3.07 28.60
C LEU A 103 13.51 3.92 27.86
N ALA A 104 12.91 3.34 26.81
CA ALA A 104 11.90 3.99 26.01
C ALA A 104 10.65 4.32 26.82
N PHE A 105 10.18 3.40 27.65
CA PHE A 105 9.04 3.64 28.54
C PHE A 105 9.33 4.78 29.54
N CYS A 106 10.52 4.81 30.15
CA CYS A 106 10.90 5.90 31.05
C CYS A 106 10.94 7.27 30.35
N LEU A 107 11.47 7.33 29.12
CA LEU A 107 11.45 8.56 28.30
C LEU A 107 10.02 9.02 27.99
N MET A 108 9.12 8.09 27.67
CA MET A 108 7.70 8.41 27.46
C MET A 108 7.03 8.91 28.75
N GLU A 109 7.34 8.32 29.92
CA GLU A 109 6.77 8.76 31.21
C GLU A 109 7.21 10.18 31.61
N VAL A 110 8.44 10.57 31.28
CA VAL A 110 8.91 11.96 31.49
C VAL A 110 8.56 12.89 30.33
N GLU A 111 7.95 12.37 29.27
CA GLU A 111 7.57 13.07 28.04
C GLU A 111 8.73 13.77 27.32
N GLU A 112 9.93 13.18 27.37
CA GLU A 112 11.15 13.68 26.74
C GLU A 112 11.60 12.76 25.59
N THR A 113 12.43 13.32 24.71
CA THR A 113 13.08 12.56 23.62
C THR A 113 14.57 12.35 23.85
N THR A 114 15.15 13.10 24.78
CA THR A 114 16.58 13.11 25.08
C THR A 114 16.85 12.79 26.55
N PHE A 115 18.00 12.19 26.84
CA PHE A 115 18.44 11.89 28.20
C PHE A 115 19.96 11.98 28.34
N THR A 116 20.42 12.26 29.56
CA THR A 116 21.86 12.14 29.90
C THR A 116 22.21 10.70 30.23
N PRO A 117 23.45 10.24 30.01
CA PRO A 117 23.86 8.86 30.34
C PRO A 117 23.60 8.52 31.81
N LYS A 118 23.79 9.49 32.72
CA LYS A 118 23.53 9.30 34.15
C LYS A 118 22.06 8.97 34.42
N GLN A 119 21.12 9.69 33.82
CA GLN A 119 19.68 9.42 33.96
C GLN A 119 19.31 8.09 33.32
N GLY A 120 19.80 7.83 32.10
CA GLY A 120 19.54 6.58 31.40
C GLY A 120 20.01 5.36 32.18
N ILE A 121 21.23 5.41 32.75
CA ILE A 121 21.78 4.34 33.60
C ILE A 121 20.88 4.11 34.81
N GLN A 122 20.42 5.16 35.49
CA GLN A 122 19.53 5.04 36.64
C GLN A 122 18.21 4.33 36.28
N TRP A 123 17.65 4.60 35.11
CA TRP A 123 16.41 3.97 34.66
C TRP A 123 16.57 2.49 34.33
N ILE A 124 17.69 2.11 33.71
CA ILE A 124 17.90 0.73 33.24
C ILE A 124 18.65 -0.16 34.22
N GLU A 125 19.17 0.37 35.33
CA GLU A 125 20.13 -0.33 36.19
C GLU A 125 19.62 -1.68 36.69
N SER A 126 18.37 -1.76 37.14
CA SER A 126 17.78 -3.01 37.63
C SER A 126 17.64 -4.02 36.49
N THR A 127 17.05 -3.62 35.37
CA THR A 127 16.85 -4.48 34.20
C THR A 127 18.16 -4.94 33.56
N LEU A 128 19.18 -4.07 33.56
CA LEU A 128 20.52 -4.41 33.08
C LEU A 128 21.14 -5.53 33.95
N LYS A 129 20.98 -5.45 35.28
CA LYS A 129 21.45 -6.50 36.20
C LYS A 129 20.71 -7.82 35.95
N ASP A 130 19.39 -7.78 35.80
CA ASP A 130 18.56 -8.97 35.55
C ASP A 130 18.88 -9.65 34.20
N CYS A 131 19.31 -8.86 33.21
CA CYS A 131 19.67 -9.36 31.87
C CYS A 131 21.11 -9.88 31.77
N CYS A 132 21.96 -9.62 32.76
CA CYS A 132 23.34 -10.10 32.81
C CYS A 132 23.40 -11.48 33.46
N SER A 133 24.27 -12.36 32.95
CA SER A 133 24.55 -13.65 33.58
C SER A 133 25.65 -13.51 34.65
N GLU A 134 25.77 -14.47 35.58
CA GLU A 134 26.76 -14.44 36.68
C GLU A 134 28.21 -14.23 36.22
N ASN A 135 28.55 -14.65 34.99
CA ASN A 135 29.89 -14.56 34.42
C ASN A 135 30.07 -13.37 33.46
N GLN A 136 29.06 -12.53 33.28
CA GLN A 136 29.06 -11.47 32.29
C GLN A 136 28.63 -10.14 32.92
N SER A 137 29.57 -9.21 33.07
CA SER A 137 29.29 -7.85 33.57
C SER A 137 29.28 -6.85 32.41
N LEU A 138 28.18 -6.09 32.29
CA LEU A 138 28.04 -4.97 31.36
C LEU A 138 27.72 -3.71 32.15
N THR A 139 28.51 -2.65 31.97
CA THR A 139 28.21 -1.33 32.54
C THR A 139 27.19 -0.61 31.66
N GLY A 140 26.35 0.24 32.25
CA GLY A 140 25.36 1.01 31.48
C GLY A 140 26.00 1.96 30.46
N HIS A 141 27.19 2.51 30.76
CA HIS A 141 27.95 3.27 29.77
C HIS A 141 28.32 2.42 28.54
N LYS A 142 28.87 1.21 28.74
CA LYS A 142 29.21 0.31 27.64
C LYS A 142 27.97 -0.11 26.86
N PHE A 143 26.84 -0.36 27.54
CA PHE A 143 25.56 -0.64 26.88
C PHE A 143 25.18 0.51 25.91
N PHE A 144 25.22 1.76 26.36
CA PHE A 144 24.91 2.89 25.49
C PHE A 144 25.91 3.06 24.35
N THR A 145 27.20 2.86 24.58
CA THR A 145 28.22 2.86 23.52
C THR A 145 27.90 1.82 22.44
N GLU A 146 27.51 0.59 22.81
CA GLU A 146 27.10 -0.44 21.85
C GLU A 146 25.85 -0.02 21.06
N MET A 147 24.87 0.62 21.71
CA MET A 147 23.66 1.08 21.04
C MET A 147 23.88 2.28 20.09
N LEU A 148 24.86 3.13 20.39
CA LEU A 148 25.27 4.26 19.54
C LEU A 148 26.12 3.78 18.36
N GLU A 149 27.22 3.08 18.65
CA GLU A 149 28.27 2.82 17.66
C GLU A 149 28.02 1.56 16.85
N ILE A 150 27.36 0.54 17.42
CA ILE A 150 27.16 -0.76 16.75
C ILE A 150 25.79 -0.80 16.10
N THR A 151 24.72 -0.72 16.91
CA THR A 151 23.35 -0.92 16.43
C THR A 151 22.79 0.32 15.74
N GLY A 152 23.19 1.51 16.19
CA GLY A 152 22.66 2.80 15.72
C GLY A 152 21.20 3.03 16.08
N LEU A 153 20.71 2.34 17.12
CA LEU A 153 19.35 2.56 17.65
C LEU A 153 19.28 3.85 18.47
N LEU A 154 20.40 4.26 19.07
CA LEU A 154 20.56 5.55 19.72
C LEU A 154 21.49 6.45 18.89
N GLN A 155 21.38 7.76 19.10
CA GLN A 155 22.30 8.76 18.57
C GLN A 155 22.60 9.86 19.61
N GLU A 156 23.74 10.52 19.43
CA GLU A 156 24.11 11.71 20.22
C GLU A 156 23.60 12.97 19.51
N ARG A 157 22.95 13.86 20.26
CA ARG A 157 22.34 15.09 19.70
C ARG A 157 23.13 16.34 20.05
N GLU A 158 23.45 16.49 21.33
CA GLU A 158 24.32 17.53 21.89
C GLU A 158 25.35 16.87 22.80
N LEU A 159 26.37 17.62 23.24
CA LEU A 159 27.42 17.11 24.13
C LEU A 159 26.82 16.36 25.32
N ASP A 160 27.09 15.06 25.40
CA ASP A 160 26.68 14.16 26.50
C ASP A 160 25.15 14.00 26.66
N THR A 161 24.41 14.12 25.56
CA THR A 161 22.96 13.90 25.51
C THR A 161 22.57 12.94 24.39
N TYR A 162 21.85 11.88 24.75
CA TYR A 162 21.45 10.80 23.85
C TYR A 162 19.96 10.81 23.57
N GLU A 163 19.56 10.31 22.41
CA GLU A 163 18.18 10.05 22.04
C GLU A 163 18.08 8.75 21.23
N PHE A 164 16.87 8.23 21.07
CA PHE A 164 16.63 7.24 20.03
C PHE A 164 16.89 7.88 18.67
N SER A 165 17.53 7.13 17.77
CA SER A 165 17.76 7.57 16.37
C SER A 165 16.49 8.13 15.73
N HIS A 166 15.33 7.59 16.11
CA HIS A 166 14.02 8.12 15.77
C HIS A 166 12.99 7.92 16.89
N LEU A 167 12.08 8.90 17.03
CA LEU A 167 11.01 8.87 18.03
C LEU A 167 10.13 7.63 17.92
N THR A 168 9.84 7.13 16.72
CA THR A 168 9.00 5.95 16.54
C THR A 168 9.62 4.66 17.09
N PHE A 169 10.95 4.59 17.23
CA PHE A 169 11.58 3.49 17.98
C PHE A 169 11.31 3.60 19.48
N GLN A 170 11.41 4.80 20.04
CA GLN A 170 11.02 5.06 21.43
C GLN A 170 9.56 4.66 21.65
N GLU A 171 8.66 5.07 20.76
CA GLU A 171 7.23 4.75 20.88
C GLU A 171 6.96 3.24 20.76
N TYR A 172 7.61 2.56 19.80
CA TYR A 172 7.48 1.11 19.61
C TYR A 172 8.01 0.30 20.80
N PHE A 173 9.20 0.64 21.30
CA PHE A 173 9.80 -0.05 22.46
C PHE A 173 8.99 0.20 23.74
N ALA A 174 8.46 1.41 23.94
CA ALA A 174 7.55 1.70 25.06
C ALA A 174 6.25 0.88 24.97
N ALA A 175 5.67 0.74 23.77
CA ALA A 175 4.49 -0.10 23.55
C ALA A 175 4.75 -1.58 23.83
N LEU A 176 5.92 -2.11 23.44
CA LEU A 176 6.34 -3.46 23.78
C LEU A 176 6.48 -3.66 25.29
N HIS A 177 7.10 -2.71 25.99
CA HIS A 177 7.22 -2.74 27.45
C HIS A 177 5.85 -2.88 28.12
N LEU A 178 4.90 -2.03 27.71
CA LEU A 178 3.54 -2.03 28.25
C LEU A 178 2.80 -3.34 27.95
N LYS A 179 2.98 -3.90 26.76
CA LYS A 179 2.43 -5.23 26.45
C LYS A 179 2.98 -6.30 27.39
N ASP A 180 4.29 -6.31 27.63
CA ASP A 180 4.95 -7.32 28.46
C ASP A 180 4.55 -7.21 29.95
N LEU A 181 4.09 -6.02 30.39
CA LEU A 181 3.47 -5.81 31.71
C LEU A 181 2.04 -6.38 31.86
N GLY A 182 1.43 -6.84 30.77
CA GLY A 182 0.07 -7.41 30.78
C GLY A 182 -0.99 -6.41 31.26
N GLN A 183 -1.82 -6.82 32.22
CA GLN A 183 -2.93 -5.99 32.72
C GLN A 183 -2.48 -4.63 33.27
N LYS A 184 -1.32 -4.56 33.94
CA LYS A 184 -0.79 -3.28 34.46
C LYS A 184 -0.41 -2.31 33.34
N GLY A 185 0.12 -2.83 32.25
CA GLY A 185 0.43 -2.01 31.07
C GLY A 185 -0.84 -1.52 30.39
N GLN A 186 -1.87 -2.35 30.31
CA GLN A 186 -3.19 -1.95 29.81
C GLN A 186 -3.79 -0.80 30.64
N GLU A 187 -3.74 -0.89 31.97
CA GLU A 187 -4.23 0.17 32.87
C GLU A 187 -3.48 1.48 32.63
N LYS A 188 -2.15 1.42 32.50
CA LYS A 188 -1.32 2.60 32.15
C LYS A 188 -1.70 3.22 30.81
N ILE A 189 -1.98 2.41 29.78
CA ILE A 189 -2.46 2.92 28.48
C ILE A 189 -3.80 3.65 28.64
N ILE A 190 -4.74 3.06 29.39
CA ILE A 190 -6.07 3.64 29.61
C ILE A 190 -5.97 5.02 30.29
N GLU A 191 -5.09 5.17 31.29
CA GLU A 191 -4.83 6.44 31.97
C GLU A 191 -4.31 7.54 31.03
N ARG A 192 -3.65 7.17 29.93
CA ARG A 192 -2.96 8.07 28.99
C ARG A 192 -3.71 8.28 27.68
N LEU A 193 -4.94 7.77 27.56
CA LEU A 193 -5.71 7.81 26.31
C LEU A 193 -5.94 9.21 25.75
N GLU A 194 -6.04 10.22 26.62
CA GLU A 194 -6.26 11.61 26.20
C GLU A 194 -4.96 12.37 25.92
N ASN A 195 -3.80 11.76 26.19
CA ASN A 195 -2.51 12.38 26.00
C ASN A 195 -2.02 12.17 24.56
N GLN A 196 -1.92 13.26 23.80
CA GLN A 196 -1.49 13.24 22.40
C GLN A 196 -0.05 12.76 22.21
N LYS A 197 0.84 12.95 23.21
CA LYS A 197 2.21 12.46 23.12
C LYS A 197 2.31 10.93 23.13
N TRP A 198 1.25 10.25 23.56
CA TRP A 198 1.18 8.79 23.62
C TRP A 198 0.47 8.18 22.40
N GLU A 199 0.02 8.98 21.42
CA GLU A 199 -0.78 8.52 20.28
C GLU A 199 -0.19 7.27 19.61
N GLU A 200 1.09 7.34 19.22
CA GLU A 200 1.79 6.26 18.53
C GLU A 200 2.08 5.06 19.43
N VAL A 201 2.36 5.28 20.72
CA VAL A 201 2.51 4.19 21.71
C VAL A 201 1.21 3.39 21.83
N ILE A 202 0.08 4.10 21.92
CA ILE A 202 -1.25 3.49 22.01
C ILE A 202 -1.57 2.74 20.70
N TYR A 203 -1.24 3.33 19.53
CA TYR A 203 -1.37 2.67 18.23
C TYR A 203 -0.61 1.34 18.17
N PHE A 204 0.69 1.35 18.51
CA PHE A 204 1.50 0.13 18.53
C PHE A 204 0.96 -0.88 19.53
N TYR A 205 0.59 -0.44 20.74
CA TYR A 205 0.04 -1.32 21.77
C TYR A 205 -1.23 -2.04 21.28
N MET A 206 -2.16 -1.33 20.65
CA MET A 206 -3.40 -1.90 20.10
C MET A 206 -3.16 -2.91 18.97
N THR A 207 -2.05 -2.81 18.26
CA THR A 207 -1.63 -3.78 17.23
C THR A 207 -0.95 -5.00 17.86
N LEU A 208 -0.18 -4.78 18.92
CA LEU A 208 0.64 -5.79 19.60
C LEU A 208 -0.16 -6.67 20.59
N ALA A 209 -1.23 -6.15 21.19
CA ALA A 209 -2.07 -6.77 22.22
C ALA A 209 -3.57 -6.75 21.85
N ASP A 210 -4.44 -7.35 22.69
CA ASP A 210 -5.91 -7.25 22.50
C ASP A 210 -6.35 -5.79 22.73
N ALA A 211 -6.85 -5.14 21.68
CA ALA A 211 -7.29 -3.75 21.74
C ALA A 211 -8.72 -3.61 22.31
N THR A 212 -9.45 -4.70 22.48
CA THR A 212 -10.84 -4.70 22.94
C THR A 212 -11.04 -3.89 24.23
N PRO A 213 -10.21 -4.02 25.29
CA PRO A 213 -10.38 -3.25 26.52
C PRO A 213 -10.12 -1.76 26.34
N ILE A 214 -9.15 -1.41 25.50
CA ILE A 214 -8.80 -0.01 25.19
C ILE A 214 -9.94 0.67 24.44
N ILE A 215 -10.42 0.05 23.35
CA ILE A 215 -11.56 0.58 22.58
C ILE A 215 -12.82 0.65 23.44
N THR A 216 -13.06 -0.34 24.32
CA THR A 216 -14.20 -0.30 25.24
C THR A 216 -14.11 0.89 26.20
N SER A 217 -12.91 1.20 26.71
CA SER A 217 -12.69 2.38 27.56
C SER A 217 -12.98 3.69 26.80
N ILE A 218 -12.52 3.79 25.55
CA ILE A 218 -12.83 4.93 24.67
C ILE A 218 -14.34 5.06 24.44
N LEU A 219 -15.05 3.95 24.23
CA LEU A 219 -16.52 3.98 24.04
C LEU A 219 -17.29 4.36 25.31
N ASN A 220 -16.73 4.11 26.50
CA ASN A 220 -17.34 4.51 27.77
C ASN A 220 -17.15 6.01 28.06
N ASN A 221 -16.02 6.59 27.65
CA ASN A 221 -15.77 8.03 27.75
C ASN A 221 -15.26 8.62 26.42
N PRO A 222 -16.12 8.70 25.40
CA PRO A 222 -15.74 9.12 24.06
C PRO A 222 -15.39 10.60 23.99
N ASN A 223 -14.17 10.88 23.54
CA ASN A 223 -13.71 12.20 23.11
C ASN A 223 -13.22 12.11 21.64
N GLY A 224 -13.11 13.25 20.96
CA GLY A 224 -12.81 13.25 19.51
C GLY A 224 -11.48 12.68 19.14
N TYR A 225 -10.49 13.03 19.94
CA TYR A 225 -9.13 12.57 19.77
C TYR A 225 -9.06 11.04 19.94
N THR A 226 -9.63 10.50 21.01
CA THR A 226 -9.65 9.05 21.28
C THR A 226 -10.50 8.28 20.27
N LEU A 227 -11.62 8.85 19.81
CA LEU A 227 -12.41 8.29 18.73
C LEU A 227 -11.63 8.29 17.40
N SER A 228 -10.85 9.33 17.12
CA SER A 228 -9.92 9.37 15.97
C SER A 228 -8.93 8.21 16.03
N LEU A 229 -8.28 8.07 17.18
CA LEU A 229 -7.26 7.07 17.43
C LEU A 229 -7.83 5.65 17.30
N ALA A 230 -9.01 5.41 17.88
CA ALA A 230 -9.75 4.17 17.74
C ALA A 230 -10.09 3.86 16.27
N ASN A 231 -10.51 4.88 15.51
CA ASN A 231 -10.82 4.74 14.09
C ASN A 231 -9.59 4.39 13.25
N LYS A 232 -8.43 5.03 13.51
CA LYS A 232 -7.15 4.73 12.84
C LYS A 232 -6.71 3.28 13.05
N CYS A 233 -6.98 2.71 14.22
CA CYS A 233 -6.48 1.38 14.58
C CYS A 233 -7.47 0.24 14.30
N LYS A 234 -8.71 0.52 13.94
CA LYS A 234 -9.79 -0.50 13.91
C LYS A 234 -9.51 -1.72 13.02
N PHE A 235 -8.70 -1.54 11.96
CA PHE A 235 -8.34 -2.59 11.01
C PHE A 235 -7.01 -3.29 11.34
N SER A 236 -6.02 -2.56 11.85
CA SER A 236 -4.74 -3.13 12.28
C SER A 236 -4.77 -3.76 13.67
N ALA A 237 -5.71 -3.34 14.52
CA ALA A 237 -5.81 -3.80 15.89
C ALA A 237 -6.50 -5.17 16.01
N ARG A 238 -6.06 -5.95 17.00
CA ARG A 238 -6.73 -7.19 17.41
C ARG A 238 -8.01 -6.85 18.17
N LEU A 239 -9.12 -6.72 17.43
CA LEU A 239 -10.40 -6.22 17.95
C LEU A 239 -11.55 -7.20 17.66
N LYS A 240 -12.38 -7.48 18.67
CA LYS A 240 -13.63 -8.25 18.47
C LYS A 240 -14.59 -7.53 17.53
N ALA A 241 -15.19 -8.27 16.59
CA ALA A 241 -16.13 -7.74 15.61
C ALA A 241 -17.31 -6.94 16.24
N THR A 242 -17.81 -7.41 17.38
CA THR A 242 -18.90 -6.74 18.12
C THR A 242 -18.51 -5.36 18.65
N VAL A 243 -17.26 -5.18 19.09
CA VAL A 243 -16.76 -3.88 19.57
C VAL A 243 -16.45 -2.96 18.40
N ARG A 244 -15.94 -3.49 17.28
CA ARG A 244 -15.78 -2.73 16.03
C ARG A 244 -17.11 -2.15 15.54
N GLN A 245 -18.18 -2.94 15.54
CA GLN A 245 -19.52 -2.48 15.16
C GLN A 245 -20.04 -1.36 16.08
N LYS A 246 -19.83 -1.48 17.40
CA LYS A 246 -20.19 -0.43 18.35
C LYS A 246 -19.40 0.86 18.13
N LEU A 247 -18.10 0.77 17.86
CA LEU A 247 -17.27 1.92 17.53
C LEU A 247 -17.78 2.65 16.29
N ASN A 248 -18.06 1.91 15.22
CA ASN A 248 -18.62 2.48 13.99
C ASN A 248 -19.95 3.19 14.25
N LYS A 249 -20.82 2.65 15.11
CA LYS A 249 -22.09 3.28 15.49
C LYS A 249 -21.86 4.61 16.22
N VAL A 250 -20.99 4.65 17.23
CA VAL A 250 -20.72 5.87 18.02
C VAL A 250 -20.09 6.98 17.16
N LEU A 251 -19.18 6.62 16.25
CA LEU A 251 -18.53 7.56 15.33
C LEU A 251 -19.53 8.30 14.41
N LEU A 252 -20.67 7.68 14.09
CA LEU A 252 -21.74 8.34 13.34
C LEU A 252 -22.58 9.27 14.18
N GLU A 253 -23.01 8.80 15.36
CA GLU A 253 -23.93 9.53 16.22
C GLU A 253 -23.33 10.87 16.68
N ARG A 254 -21.99 10.96 16.70
CA ARG A 254 -21.21 12.14 17.09
C ARG A 254 -20.55 12.88 15.92
N ARG A 255 -21.14 12.81 14.72
CA ARG A 255 -20.64 13.44 13.48
C ARG A 255 -20.35 14.95 13.62
N GLU A 256 -21.20 15.68 14.34
CA GLU A 256 -21.08 17.14 14.51
C GLU A 256 -19.84 17.56 15.33
N ASP A 257 -19.39 16.70 16.24
CA ASP A 257 -18.30 17.02 17.17
C ASP A 257 -16.91 16.94 16.48
N TYR A 258 -16.76 16.13 15.42
CA TYR A 258 -15.46 15.78 14.82
C TYR A 258 -15.49 15.62 13.29
N LYS A 259 -15.65 16.74 12.56
CA LYS A 259 -15.85 16.80 11.10
C LYS A 259 -14.93 15.88 10.27
N ASN A 260 -13.61 15.89 10.46
CA ASN A 260 -12.70 15.13 9.59
C ASN A 260 -12.72 13.60 9.80
N ILE A 261 -13.09 13.11 10.99
CA ILE A 261 -13.14 11.68 11.30
C ILE A 261 -14.46 11.08 10.80
N SER A 262 -15.52 11.89 10.77
CA SER A 262 -16.84 11.44 10.34
C SER A 262 -16.91 11.08 8.86
N VAL A 263 -16.15 11.77 7.98
CA VAL A 263 -16.28 11.58 6.53
C VAL A 263 -15.80 10.21 6.06
N ALA A 264 -14.59 9.78 6.45
CA ALA A 264 -14.06 8.47 6.07
C ALA A 264 -14.93 7.33 6.66
N VAL A 265 -15.41 7.49 7.89
CA VAL A 265 -16.32 6.53 8.53
C VAL A 265 -17.68 6.49 7.80
N THR A 266 -18.18 7.64 7.36
CA THR A 266 -19.42 7.73 6.58
C THR A 266 -19.26 6.99 5.26
N LEU A 267 -18.15 7.23 4.56
CA LEU A 267 -17.84 6.55 3.31
C LEU A 267 -17.82 5.04 3.53
N GLU A 268 -17.08 4.56 4.52
CA GLU A 268 -17.05 3.13 4.86
C GLU A 268 -18.42 2.55 5.14
N GLN A 269 -19.25 3.26 5.90
CA GLN A 269 -20.58 2.75 6.19
C GLN A 269 -21.51 2.74 5.01
N ARG A 270 -21.38 3.71 4.11
CA ARG A 270 -22.11 3.70 2.85
C ARG A 270 -21.77 2.43 2.07
N PHE A 271 -20.49 2.09 1.99
CA PHE A 271 -20.03 0.92 1.26
C PHE A 271 -20.24 -0.40 2.02
N ASN A 272 -20.49 -0.37 3.33
CA ASN A 272 -20.99 -1.53 4.09
C ASN A 272 -22.52 -1.71 3.98
N ASN A 273 -23.27 -0.66 3.60
CA ASN A 273 -24.74 -0.67 3.52
C ASN A 273 -25.22 -0.40 2.08
N LEU A 274 -24.61 -1.07 1.11
CA LEU A 274 -24.99 -0.96 -0.29
C LEU A 274 -26.31 -1.68 -0.56
N THR A 275 -27.03 -1.20 -1.58
CA THR A 275 -28.21 -1.90 -2.07
C THR A 275 -27.76 -3.00 -3.02
N VAL A 276 -28.00 -4.26 -2.64
CA VAL A 276 -27.62 -5.42 -3.46
C VAL A 276 -28.36 -5.38 -4.79
N ILE A 277 -27.61 -5.54 -5.89
CA ILE A 277 -28.16 -5.70 -7.24
C ILE A 277 -28.24 -7.20 -7.56
N ASP A 278 -27.13 -7.91 -7.40
CA ASP A 278 -27.00 -9.35 -7.63
C ASP A 278 -25.98 -10.00 -6.67
N ASP A 279 -25.51 -11.21 -6.98
CA ASP A 279 -24.57 -11.97 -6.15
C ASP A 279 -23.15 -11.36 -6.09
N LYS A 280 -22.78 -10.50 -7.04
CA LYS A 280 -21.44 -9.91 -7.15
C LYS A 280 -21.44 -8.39 -7.06
N THR A 281 -22.59 -7.74 -7.25
CA THR A 281 -22.69 -6.28 -7.38
C THR A 281 -23.69 -5.65 -6.41
N ALA A 282 -23.34 -4.46 -5.94
CA ALA A 282 -24.19 -3.66 -5.08
C ALA A 282 -23.98 -2.17 -5.34
N ILE A 283 -25.03 -1.35 -5.22
CA ILE A 283 -25.00 0.08 -5.57
C ILE A 283 -25.13 0.97 -4.35
N SER A 284 -24.40 2.08 -4.38
CA SER A 284 -24.39 3.09 -3.32
C SER A 284 -25.60 4.03 -3.42
N ASN A 285 -25.97 4.58 -2.26
CA ASN A 285 -26.70 5.84 -2.22
C ASN A 285 -25.84 6.97 -2.82
N PRO A 286 -26.45 8.10 -3.27
CA PRO A 286 -25.71 9.20 -3.89
C PRO A 286 -24.58 9.71 -3.01
N ILE A 287 -23.40 9.87 -3.60
CA ILE A 287 -22.18 10.35 -2.94
C ILE A 287 -22.29 11.85 -2.68
N THR A 288 -21.79 12.30 -1.53
CA THR A 288 -21.75 13.72 -1.18
C THR A 288 -20.42 14.37 -1.55
N TRP A 289 -20.41 15.69 -1.70
CA TRP A 289 -19.17 16.44 -1.94
C TRP A 289 -18.16 16.30 -0.80
N GLU A 290 -18.63 16.08 0.43
CA GLU A 290 -17.79 15.78 1.59
C GLU A 290 -16.97 14.50 1.36
N GLU A 291 -17.62 13.43 0.86
CA GLU A 291 -16.97 12.15 0.53
C GLU A 291 -16.02 12.28 -0.67
N TYR A 292 -16.45 12.99 -1.72
CA TYR A 292 -15.63 13.23 -2.90
C TYR A 292 -14.37 14.07 -2.61
N LYS A 293 -14.43 14.96 -1.61
CA LYS A 293 -13.29 15.75 -1.17
C LYS A 293 -12.12 14.89 -0.70
N LEU A 294 -12.38 13.73 -0.07
CA LEU A 294 -11.32 12.80 0.34
C LEU A 294 -10.47 12.32 -0.85
N PHE A 295 -11.10 12.08 -2.00
CA PHE A 295 -10.42 11.74 -3.23
C PHE A 295 -9.60 12.92 -3.77
N LEU A 296 -10.16 14.12 -3.78
CA LEU A 296 -9.45 15.32 -4.23
C LEU A 296 -8.23 15.64 -3.34
N ASP A 297 -8.35 15.45 -2.04
CA ASP A 297 -7.25 15.59 -1.07
C ASP A 297 -6.17 14.52 -1.31
N ALA A 298 -6.55 13.28 -1.61
CA ALA A 298 -5.62 12.23 -2.00
C ALA A 298 -4.90 12.53 -3.33
N GLN A 299 -5.61 13.10 -4.32
CA GLN A 299 -5.02 13.52 -5.59
C GLN A 299 -4.02 14.66 -5.39
N THR A 300 -4.40 15.71 -4.67
CA THR A 300 -3.57 16.91 -4.47
C THR A 300 -2.34 16.66 -3.59
N SER A 301 -2.45 15.74 -2.62
CA SER A 301 -1.32 15.27 -1.80
C SER A 301 -0.45 14.21 -2.49
N GLY A 302 -0.78 13.83 -3.74
CA GLY A 302 -0.09 12.80 -4.51
C GLY A 302 -0.21 11.38 -3.94
N GLN A 303 -1.21 11.12 -3.08
CA GLN A 303 -1.51 9.77 -2.59
C GLN A 303 -2.14 8.89 -3.67
N PHE A 304 -2.85 9.51 -4.60
CA PHE A 304 -3.52 8.83 -5.69
C PHE A 304 -3.23 9.52 -7.02
N HIS A 305 -2.85 8.75 -8.03
CA HIS A 305 -2.67 9.27 -9.37
C HIS A 305 -4.02 9.43 -10.05
N SER A 306 -4.33 10.63 -10.51
CA SER A 306 -5.57 10.95 -11.22
C SER A 306 -5.35 12.14 -12.14
N THR A 307 -6.04 12.13 -13.28
CA THR A 307 -6.12 13.28 -14.20
C THR A 307 -7.44 14.04 -14.07
N ALA A 308 -8.25 13.72 -13.06
CA ALA A 308 -9.54 14.37 -12.83
C ALA A 308 -9.37 15.86 -12.54
N GLU A 309 -10.39 16.65 -12.89
CA GLU A 309 -10.43 18.08 -12.60
C GLU A 309 -10.35 18.34 -11.08
N VAL A 310 -9.41 19.20 -10.65
CA VAL A 310 -9.27 19.59 -9.24
C VAL A 310 -10.24 20.72 -8.95
N ILE A 311 -11.31 20.41 -8.20
CA ILE A 311 -12.39 21.34 -7.88
C ILE A 311 -12.23 21.83 -6.43
N ASN A 312 -12.31 23.15 -6.21
CA ASN A 312 -12.33 23.70 -4.85
C ASN A 312 -13.77 23.70 -4.31
N ILE A 313 -14.05 22.81 -3.36
CA ILE A 313 -15.38 22.64 -2.76
C ILE A 313 -15.52 23.59 -1.57
N ALA A 314 -16.45 24.55 -1.66
CA ALA A 314 -16.78 25.44 -0.55
C ALA A 314 -17.40 24.67 0.64
N ASP A 315 -17.09 25.07 1.87
CA ASP A 315 -17.51 24.36 3.08
C ASP A 315 -19.03 24.24 3.25
N ASN A 316 -19.81 25.14 2.65
CA ASN A 316 -21.27 25.09 2.65
C ASN A 316 -21.85 24.08 1.65
N MET A 317 -21.03 23.55 0.72
CA MET A 317 -21.44 22.61 -0.33
C MET A 317 -21.19 21.14 0.04
N THR A 318 -20.41 20.86 1.09
CA THR A 318 -19.93 19.50 1.41
C THR A 318 -21.05 18.50 1.65
N ASN A 319 -22.14 18.90 2.33
CA ASN A 319 -23.28 18.02 2.62
C ASN A 319 -24.21 17.77 1.41
N TYR A 320 -24.01 18.47 0.28
CA TYR A 320 -24.81 18.27 -0.92
C TYR A 320 -24.31 17.09 -1.75
N LEU A 321 -25.20 16.56 -2.58
CA LEU A 321 -24.86 15.50 -3.53
C LEU A 321 -23.86 16.02 -4.56
N VAL A 322 -22.92 15.16 -4.95
CA VAL A 322 -22.01 15.45 -6.07
C VAL A 322 -22.84 15.52 -7.35
N THR A 323 -22.88 16.69 -7.98
CA THR A 323 -23.57 16.94 -9.24
C THR A 323 -22.70 17.79 -10.18
N GLY A 324 -22.93 17.68 -11.49
CA GLY A 324 -22.25 18.50 -12.49
C GLY A 324 -20.79 18.12 -12.80
N ILE A 325 -20.32 16.96 -12.35
CA ILE A 325 -19.01 16.41 -12.72
C ILE A 325 -19.12 15.55 -13.99
N LYS A 326 -18.01 15.41 -14.73
CA LYS A 326 -17.94 14.52 -15.88
C LYS A 326 -17.81 13.06 -15.43
N TRP A 327 -18.27 12.13 -16.25
CA TRP A 327 -18.17 10.71 -15.93
C TRP A 327 -16.70 10.23 -15.91
N GLU A 328 -15.82 10.86 -16.70
CA GLU A 328 -14.38 10.59 -16.71
C GLU A 328 -13.73 10.93 -15.35
N ASP A 329 -14.12 12.06 -14.74
CA ASP A 329 -13.67 12.46 -13.40
C ASP A 329 -14.25 11.53 -12.32
N ALA A 330 -15.54 11.19 -12.47
CA ALA A 330 -16.23 10.26 -11.58
C ALA A 330 -15.60 8.86 -11.57
N ARG A 331 -15.09 8.40 -12.71
CA ARG A 331 -14.37 7.11 -12.84
C ARG A 331 -13.09 7.09 -12.01
N TRP A 332 -12.38 8.22 -11.89
CA TRP A 332 -11.20 8.32 -11.02
C TRP A 332 -11.55 8.16 -9.54
N PHE A 333 -12.69 8.71 -9.11
CA PHE A 333 -13.20 8.48 -7.75
C PHE A 333 -13.45 6.98 -7.50
N CYS A 334 -14.05 6.27 -8.46
CA CYS A 334 -14.19 4.81 -8.38
C CYS A 334 -12.84 4.08 -8.35
N GLY A 335 -11.83 4.56 -9.06
CA GLY A 335 -10.45 4.05 -8.97
C GLY A 335 -9.85 4.24 -7.57
N TRP A 336 -10.04 5.43 -6.99
CA TRP A 336 -9.57 5.75 -5.65
C TRP A 336 -10.28 4.94 -4.56
N LEU A 337 -11.57 4.63 -4.71
CA LEU A 337 -12.27 3.77 -3.76
C LEU A 337 -11.65 2.37 -3.68
N ALA A 338 -11.21 1.81 -4.81
CA ALA A 338 -10.57 0.49 -4.84
C ALA A 338 -9.23 0.46 -4.08
N THR A 339 -8.59 1.62 -3.90
CA THR A 339 -7.35 1.75 -3.12
C THR A 339 -7.61 1.91 -1.62
N GLN A 340 -8.85 2.10 -1.18
CA GLN A 340 -9.16 2.31 0.23
C GLN A 340 -9.20 0.98 0.97
N GLN A 341 -8.16 0.72 1.78
CA GLN A 341 -8.09 -0.50 2.61
C GLN A 341 -9.27 -0.67 3.54
N THR A 342 -9.84 0.44 4.00
CA THR A 342 -10.99 0.44 4.90
C THR A 342 -12.27 -0.10 4.26
N LEU A 343 -12.32 -0.13 2.92
CA LEU A 343 -13.42 -0.67 2.14
C LEU A 343 -13.17 -2.11 1.68
N GLN A 344 -11.93 -2.60 1.79
CA GLN A 344 -11.60 -3.99 1.47
C GLN A 344 -12.01 -4.90 2.63
N SER A 345 -12.87 -5.88 2.35
CA SER A 345 -13.32 -6.87 3.34
C SER A 345 -12.47 -8.14 3.29
N SER A 346 -12.57 -9.00 4.30
CA SER A 346 -11.94 -10.33 4.27
C SER A 346 -12.60 -11.30 3.28
N GLU A 347 -13.76 -10.94 2.72
CA GLU A 347 -14.57 -11.81 1.84
C GLU A 347 -14.18 -11.71 0.37
N GLY A 348 -13.40 -10.69 -0.05
CA GLY A 348 -12.95 -10.53 -1.42
C GLY A 348 -12.26 -9.19 -1.69
N VAL A 349 -11.73 -9.04 -2.91
CA VAL A 349 -11.25 -7.74 -3.40
C VAL A 349 -12.42 -7.04 -4.06
N TYR A 350 -12.63 -5.77 -3.75
CA TYR A 350 -13.71 -4.99 -4.35
C TYR A 350 -13.13 -4.06 -5.39
N ASP A 351 -13.70 -4.08 -6.58
CA ASP A 351 -13.58 -2.98 -7.52
C ASP A 351 -14.83 -2.11 -7.45
N TYR A 352 -14.70 -0.87 -7.91
CA TYR A 352 -15.80 0.09 -7.92
C TYR A 352 -15.95 0.68 -9.32
N ARG A 353 -17.18 0.86 -9.80
CA ARG A 353 -17.44 1.44 -11.12
C ARG A 353 -18.66 2.34 -11.09
N LEU A 354 -18.84 3.11 -12.17
CA LEU A 354 -20.10 3.83 -12.38
C LEU A 354 -21.22 2.83 -12.71
N PRO A 355 -22.47 3.14 -12.32
CA PRO A 355 -23.61 2.31 -12.69
C PRO A 355 -23.87 2.35 -14.20
N THR A 356 -24.44 1.28 -14.71
CA THR A 356 -25.06 1.23 -16.03
C THR A 356 -26.41 1.94 -16.01
N ALA A 357 -26.91 2.36 -17.19
CA ALA A 357 -28.24 2.96 -17.32
C ALA A 357 -29.36 2.06 -16.76
N GLY A 358 -29.23 0.73 -16.92
CA GLY A 358 -30.16 -0.26 -16.37
C GLY A 358 -30.17 -0.26 -14.84
N GLU A 359 -29.00 -0.31 -14.20
CA GLU A 359 -28.83 -0.35 -12.74
C GLU A 359 -29.38 0.91 -12.04
N THR A 360 -29.33 2.07 -12.70
CA THR A 360 -29.84 3.32 -12.13
C THR A 360 -31.25 3.72 -12.61
N SER A 361 -31.85 2.97 -13.53
CA SER A 361 -33.12 3.35 -14.19
C SER A 361 -34.27 3.62 -13.21
N GLN A 362 -34.33 2.89 -12.10
CA GLN A 362 -35.37 3.01 -11.07
C GLN A 362 -34.95 3.87 -9.86
N LEU A 363 -33.72 4.39 -9.85
CA LEU A 363 -33.18 5.15 -8.72
C LEU A 363 -33.43 6.65 -8.91
N VAL A 364 -33.83 7.32 -7.83
CA VAL A 364 -34.01 8.78 -7.77
C VAL A 364 -33.16 9.34 -6.62
N PRO A 365 -32.24 10.28 -6.87
CA PRO A 365 -31.78 10.75 -8.19
C PRO A 365 -31.02 9.66 -8.97
N LYS A 366 -31.09 9.74 -10.31
CA LYS A 366 -30.34 8.86 -11.23
C LYS A 366 -28.84 9.11 -11.11
N GLY A 367 -28.05 8.04 -11.17
CA GLY A 367 -26.59 8.07 -11.16
C GLY A 367 -25.98 8.51 -12.49
N ILE A 368 -24.82 9.16 -12.43
CA ILE A 368 -23.96 9.39 -13.59
C ILE A 368 -23.52 8.03 -14.15
N THR A 369 -23.58 7.88 -15.47
CA THR A 369 -23.15 6.67 -16.18
C THR A 369 -22.12 7.01 -17.24
N GLU A 370 -21.38 6.02 -17.72
CA GLU A 370 -20.43 6.21 -18.83
C GLU A 370 -21.13 6.44 -20.19
N ASN A 371 -22.46 6.29 -20.25
CA ASN A 371 -23.26 6.60 -21.43
C ASN A 371 -23.84 8.01 -21.33
N SER A 372 -23.38 8.90 -22.22
CA SER A 372 -23.82 10.31 -22.25
C SER A 372 -25.29 10.52 -22.62
N GLN A 373 -25.99 9.52 -23.15
CA GLN A 373 -27.38 9.67 -23.64
C GLN A 373 -28.45 9.42 -22.56
N ASP A 374 -28.13 8.69 -21.47
CA ASP A 374 -29.04 8.41 -20.34
C ASP A 374 -28.29 8.50 -19.00
N THR A 375 -27.47 9.55 -18.85
CA THR A 375 -26.75 9.85 -17.61
C THR A 375 -27.65 10.61 -16.64
N GLY A 376 -27.62 10.24 -15.36
CA GLY A 376 -28.17 11.06 -14.30
C GLY A 376 -27.23 12.18 -13.86
N ASP A 377 -27.70 13.01 -12.93
CA ASP A 377 -26.97 14.19 -12.46
C ASP A 377 -26.16 13.96 -11.19
N CYS A 378 -26.32 12.82 -10.50
CA CYS A 378 -25.66 12.57 -9.21
C CYS A 378 -24.62 11.45 -9.27
N LEU A 379 -23.55 11.53 -8.47
CA LEU A 379 -22.58 10.44 -8.38
C LEU A 379 -23.15 9.26 -7.56
N ARG A 380 -23.18 8.08 -8.17
CA ARG A 380 -23.39 6.78 -7.51
C ARG A 380 -22.28 5.84 -7.92
N VAL A 381 -22.00 4.86 -7.07
CA VAL A 381 -20.94 3.88 -7.31
C VAL A 381 -21.49 2.48 -7.12
N VAL A 382 -21.16 1.58 -8.04
CA VAL A 382 -21.40 0.15 -7.91
C VAL A 382 -20.11 -0.50 -7.40
N SER A 383 -20.20 -1.28 -6.34
CA SER A 383 -19.13 -2.19 -5.92
C SER A 383 -19.29 -3.52 -6.62
N GLU A 384 -18.19 -4.13 -7.02
CA GLU A 384 -18.14 -5.43 -7.67
C GLU A 384 -17.09 -6.30 -6.99
N ILE A 385 -17.47 -7.51 -6.60
CA ILE A 385 -16.55 -8.49 -5.99
C ILE A 385 -15.72 -9.12 -7.11
N ILE A 386 -14.41 -8.94 -7.04
CA ILE A 386 -13.45 -9.53 -7.97
C ILE A 386 -12.52 -10.53 -7.28
N PRO A 387 -12.06 -11.56 -8.00
CA PRO A 387 -11.14 -12.54 -7.43
C PRO A 387 -9.84 -11.90 -6.91
N SER A 388 -9.36 -12.35 -5.74
CA SER A 388 -8.17 -11.78 -5.08
C SER A 388 -6.88 -11.85 -5.91
N ARG A 389 -6.82 -12.74 -6.90
CA ARG A 389 -5.70 -12.83 -7.86
C ARG A 389 -5.44 -11.52 -8.62
N TYR A 390 -6.43 -10.64 -8.73
CA TYR A 390 -6.33 -9.36 -9.43
C TYR A 390 -5.84 -8.19 -8.56
N GLN A 391 -5.66 -8.39 -7.25
CA GLN A 391 -5.34 -7.30 -6.31
C GLN A 391 -4.06 -6.54 -6.67
N THR A 392 -2.99 -7.27 -6.97
CA THR A 392 -1.69 -6.68 -7.33
C THR A 392 -1.79 -5.85 -8.60
N LEU A 393 -2.53 -6.33 -9.61
CA LEU A 393 -2.75 -5.62 -10.87
C LEU A 393 -3.47 -4.29 -10.63
N LEU A 394 -4.52 -4.28 -9.82
CA LEU A 394 -5.24 -3.04 -9.45
C LEU A 394 -4.32 -2.05 -8.73
N ASN A 395 -3.47 -2.53 -7.83
CA ASN A 395 -2.55 -1.68 -7.07
C ASN A 395 -1.53 -1.00 -7.99
N TYR A 396 -1.00 -1.71 -8.99
CA TYR A 396 -0.11 -1.10 -9.99
C TYR A 396 -0.84 -0.12 -10.90
N LEU A 397 -2.02 -0.48 -11.39
CA LEU A 397 -2.82 0.39 -12.27
C LEU A 397 -3.23 1.70 -11.58
N SER A 398 -3.74 1.61 -10.35
CA SER A 398 -4.11 2.78 -9.53
C SER A 398 -2.92 3.68 -9.17
N SER A 399 -1.72 3.11 -9.08
CA SER A 399 -0.48 3.86 -8.85
C SER A 399 0.16 4.41 -10.13
N GLY A 400 -0.46 4.19 -11.31
CA GLY A 400 0.10 4.58 -12.61
C GLY A 400 1.40 3.85 -12.98
N ARG A 401 1.66 2.70 -12.35
CA ARG A 401 2.83 1.84 -12.58
C ARG A 401 2.57 0.93 -13.78
N TRP A 402 2.48 1.54 -14.97
CA TRP A 402 2.04 0.88 -16.20
C TRP A 402 2.89 -0.34 -16.58
N LYS A 403 4.22 -0.27 -16.39
CA LYS A 403 5.12 -1.40 -16.67
C LYS A 403 4.83 -2.59 -15.75
N ASP A 404 4.74 -2.34 -14.45
CA ASP A 404 4.49 -3.40 -13.48
C ASP A 404 3.09 -4.00 -13.64
N ALA A 405 2.09 -3.16 -13.99
CA ALA A 405 0.75 -3.62 -14.32
C ALA A 405 0.73 -4.52 -15.56
N ASP A 406 1.53 -4.20 -16.58
CA ASP A 406 1.63 -5.00 -17.80
C ASP A 406 2.29 -6.36 -17.53
N GLU A 407 3.41 -6.39 -16.80
CA GLU A 407 4.05 -7.62 -16.34
C GLU A 407 3.11 -8.47 -15.48
N GLU A 408 2.36 -7.85 -14.57
CA GLU A 408 1.40 -8.55 -13.71
C GLU A 408 0.21 -9.09 -14.50
N THR A 409 -0.25 -8.37 -15.53
CA THR A 409 -1.30 -8.83 -16.45
C THR A 409 -0.87 -10.14 -17.11
N ALA A 410 0.35 -10.22 -17.63
CA ALA A 410 0.87 -11.45 -18.24
C ALA A 410 0.88 -12.62 -17.26
N LYS A 411 1.32 -12.40 -16.01
CA LYS A 411 1.31 -13.45 -14.97
C LYS A 411 -0.10 -13.93 -14.63
N VAL A 412 -1.04 -13.01 -14.46
CA VAL A 412 -2.43 -13.35 -14.12
C VAL A 412 -3.08 -14.12 -15.26
N MET A 413 -2.84 -13.73 -16.51
CA MET A 413 -3.34 -14.49 -17.68
C MET A 413 -2.78 -15.92 -17.72
N LEU A 414 -1.48 -16.10 -17.44
CA LEU A 414 -0.89 -17.44 -17.32
C LEU A 414 -1.48 -18.25 -16.16
N GLN A 415 -1.81 -17.61 -15.04
CA GLN A 415 -2.47 -18.27 -13.91
C GLN A 415 -3.89 -18.72 -14.26
N VAL A 416 -4.66 -17.87 -14.94
CA VAL A 416 -6.04 -18.17 -15.37
C VAL A 416 -6.07 -19.32 -16.38
N ALA A 417 -5.15 -19.30 -17.35
CA ALA A 417 -5.02 -20.37 -18.34
C ALA A 417 -4.35 -21.64 -17.79
N ASN A 418 -3.88 -21.66 -16.54
CA ASN A 418 -3.10 -22.74 -15.95
C ASN A 418 -1.81 -23.08 -16.74
N ARG A 419 -1.12 -22.04 -17.25
CA ARG A 419 0.09 -22.10 -18.09
C ARG A 419 1.32 -21.45 -17.46
N VAL A 420 1.32 -21.33 -16.12
CA VAL A 420 2.40 -20.67 -15.36
C VAL A 420 3.76 -21.33 -15.57
N LYS A 421 3.79 -22.66 -15.75
CA LYS A 421 5.05 -23.41 -15.95
C LYS A 421 5.62 -23.20 -17.34
N GLU A 422 4.74 -23.09 -18.33
CA GLU A 422 5.04 -22.93 -19.74
C GLU A 422 5.50 -21.49 -20.00
N GLY A 423 4.86 -20.51 -19.37
CA GLY A 423 5.21 -19.10 -19.49
C GLY A 423 4.71 -18.42 -20.75
N TRP A 424 3.89 -19.11 -21.55
CA TRP A 424 3.29 -18.61 -22.79
C TRP A 424 1.92 -19.28 -23.04
N LEU A 425 1.08 -18.61 -23.84
CA LEU A 425 -0.25 -19.08 -24.28
C LEU A 425 -0.22 -19.39 -25.79
N ASP A 426 -0.70 -20.57 -26.20
CA ASP A 426 -1.01 -20.87 -27.62
C ASP A 426 -2.39 -20.32 -28.03
N ILE A 427 -2.73 -20.50 -29.32
CA ILE A 427 -4.03 -20.17 -29.88
C ILE A 427 -5.14 -20.90 -29.13
N ASP A 428 -4.97 -22.19 -28.81
CA ASP A 428 -5.99 -22.98 -28.11
C ASP A 428 -6.23 -22.43 -26.69
N ASP A 429 -5.18 -22.03 -25.97
CA ASP A 429 -5.31 -21.36 -24.66
C ASP A 429 -6.07 -20.04 -24.76
N ILE A 430 -5.86 -19.25 -25.82
CA ILE A 430 -6.54 -17.96 -26.05
C ILE A 430 -8.01 -18.16 -26.45
N GLU A 431 -8.30 -19.09 -27.35
CA GLU A 431 -9.67 -19.40 -27.77
C GLU A 431 -10.53 -19.92 -26.61
N ASN A 432 -9.91 -20.63 -25.67
CA ASN A 432 -10.58 -21.16 -24.48
C ASN A 432 -10.41 -20.27 -23.23
N PHE A 433 -9.83 -19.07 -23.38
CA PHE A 433 -9.59 -18.19 -22.24
C PHE A 433 -10.94 -17.75 -21.61
N PRO A 434 -11.09 -17.82 -20.27
CA PRO A 434 -12.35 -17.47 -19.64
C PRO A 434 -12.78 -16.01 -19.90
N CYS A 435 -13.96 -15.84 -20.51
CA CYS A 435 -14.51 -14.54 -20.86
C CYS A 435 -14.74 -13.63 -19.63
N GLU A 436 -14.97 -14.20 -18.45
CA GLU A 436 -15.10 -13.41 -17.21
C GLU A 436 -13.76 -12.77 -16.83
N ASP A 437 -12.70 -13.56 -16.76
CA ASP A 437 -11.36 -13.08 -16.44
C ASP A 437 -10.83 -12.07 -17.47
N LEU A 438 -11.05 -12.32 -18.77
CA LEU A 438 -10.64 -11.38 -19.82
C LEU A 438 -11.36 -10.02 -19.69
N ARG A 439 -12.66 -10.04 -19.36
CA ARG A 439 -13.43 -8.81 -19.11
C ARG A 439 -12.92 -8.06 -17.90
N ILE A 440 -12.59 -8.75 -16.81
CA ILE A 440 -12.03 -8.11 -15.61
C ILE A 440 -10.72 -7.41 -15.96
N ILE A 441 -9.79 -8.10 -16.63
CA ILE A 441 -8.49 -7.54 -17.03
C ILE A 441 -8.70 -6.30 -17.91
N ASP A 442 -9.53 -6.41 -18.95
CA ASP A 442 -9.78 -5.30 -19.87
C ASP A 442 -10.38 -4.08 -19.14
N GLN A 443 -11.41 -4.30 -18.33
CA GLN A 443 -12.13 -3.23 -17.64
C GLN A 443 -11.22 -2.45 -16.69
N VAL A 444 -10.34 -3.12 -15.95
CA VAL A 444 -9.42 -2.42 -15.05
C VAL A 444 -8.40 -1.58 -15.83
N TRP A 445 -7.89 -2.08 -16.96
CA TRP A 445 -7.00 -1.31 -17.83
C TRP A 445 -7.69 -0.07 -18.40
N VAL A 446 -8.89 -0.23 -18.93
CA VAL A 446 -9.71 0.87 -19.48
C VAL A 446 -10.02 1.89 -18.39
N LYS A 447 -10.37 1.43 -17.19
CA LYS A 447 -10.72 2.29 -16.06
C LYS A 447 -9.57 3.19 -15.64
N TYR A 448 -8.42 2.60 -15.27
CA TYR A 448 -7.31 3.37 -14.71
C TYR A 448 -6.54 4.18 -15.75
N SER A 449 -6.64 3.82 -17.04
CA SER A 449 -5.99 4.55 -18.14
C SER A 449 -6.85 5.68 -18.73
N ASN A 450 -8.03 5.95 -18.16
CA ASN A 450 -9.02 6.86 -18.72
C ASN A 450 -9.40 6.50 -20.17
N GLY A 451 -9.63 5.21 -20.42
CA GLY A 451 -10.04 4.67 -21.72
C GLY A 451 -8.93 4.57 -22.76
N ARG A 452 -7.67 4.80 -22.40
CA ARG A 452 -6.55 4.78 -23.37
C ARG A 452 -5.97 3.40 -23.62
N PHE A 453 -6.01 2.52 -22.62
CA PHE A 453 -5.41 1.20 -22.62
C PHE A 453 -6.46 0.14 -22.34
N GLY A 454 -6.23 -1.08 -22.83
CA GLY A 454 -7.18 -2.17 -22.76
C GLY A 454 -7.21 -2.97 -24.06
N PHE A 455 -7.57 -4.23 -23.94
CA PHE A 455 -7.79 -5.13 -25.07
C PHE A 455 -8.98 -4.74 -25.93
N SER A 456 -10.04 -4.19 -25.35
CA SER A 456 -11.16 -3.63 -26.09
C SER A 456 -10.77 -2.40 -26.90
N VAL A 457 -9.87 -1.56 -26.37
CA VAL A 457 -9.29 -0.41 -27.08
C VAL A 457 -8.45 -0.89 -28.26
N GLN A 458 -7.57 -1.88 -28.05
CA GLN A 458 -6.79 -2.51 -29.10
C GLN A 458 -7.66 -3.15 -30.18
N LYS A 459 -8.71 -3.88 -29.76
CA LYS A 459 -9.67 -4.52 -30.66
C LYS A 459 -10.38 -3.50 -31.53
N LYS A 460 -10.81 -2.36 -30.98
CA LYS A 460 -11.44 -1.28 -31.74
C LYS A 460 -10.51 -0.75 -32.82
N ILE A 461 -9.25 -0.49 -32.49
CA ILE A 461 -8.26 -0.03 -33.48
C ILE A 461 -8.05 -1.10 -34.56
N TYR A 462 -7.79 -2.35 -34.15
CA TYR A 462 -7.50 -3.44 -35.09
C TYR A 462 -8.67 -3.77 -36.03
N ILE A 463 -9.89 -3.93 -35.50
CA ILE A 463 -11.06 -4.37 -36.26
C ILE A 463 -11.80 -3.17 -36.88
N ASP A 464 -12.19 -2.20 -36.06
CA ASP A 464 -13.13 -1.16 -36.50
C ASP A 464 -12.43 -0.07 -37.33
N GLU A 465 -11.18 0.25 -37.01
CA GLU A 465 -10.42 1.32 -37.69
C GLU A 465 -9.59 0.77 -38.85
N LEU A 466 -8.95 -0.40 -38.69
CA LEU A 466 -8.04 -0.98 -39.68
C LEU A 466 -8.63 -2.15 -40.50
N GLY A 467 -9.82 -2.63 -40.16
CA GLY A 467 -10.47 -3.73 -40.88
C GLY A 467 -9.82 -5.10 -40.68
N GLY A 468 -9.14 -5.29 -39.55
CA GLY A 468 -8.53 -6.55 -39.15
C GLY A 468 -9.56 -7.67 -38.97
N THR A 469 -9.12 -8.88 -39.27
CA THR A 469 -9.92 -10.10 -39.09
C THR A 469 -9.11 -11.12 -38.26
N THR A 470 -9.73 -12.26 -37.97
CA THR A 470 -9.06 -13.41 -37.34
C THR A 470 -8.00 -14.03 -38.25
N GLU A 471 -8.04 -13.76 -39.56
CA GLU A 471 -7.00 -14.18 -40.50
C GLU A 471 -5.85 -13.17 -40.49
N TYR A 472 -4.62 -13.68 -40.34
CA TYR A 472 -3.44 -12.82 -40.28
C TYR A 472 -3.22 -12.05 -41.59
N ASN A 473 -3.22 -10.73 -41.49
CA ASN A 473 -2.83 -9.83 -42.57
C ASN A 473 -1.63 -8.99 -42.12
N GLU A 474 -0.48 -9.21 -42.74
CA GLU A 474 0.78 -8.55 -42.38
C GLU A 474 0.69 -7.02 -42.46
N LYS A 475 -0.01 -6.48 -43.46
CA LYS A 475 -0.14 -5.03 -43.64
C LYS A 475 -0.98 -4.42 -42.52
N VAL A 476 -2.15 -5.00 -42.25
CA VAL A 476 -3.05 -4.53 -41.18
C VAL A 476 -2.38 -4.67 -39.81
N TRP A 477 -1.66 -5.77 -39.58
CA TRP A 477 -0.91 -5.98 -38.34
C TRP A 477 0.21 -4.95 -38.15
N LYS A 478 1.00 -4.67 -39.20
CA LYS A 478 2.07 -3.65 -39.12
C LYS A 478 1.50 -2.26 -38.86
N GLU A 479 0.37 -1.92 -39.48
CA GLU A 479 -0.33 -0.65 -39.28
C GLU A 479 -0.89 -0.54 -37.85
N PHE A 480 -1.50 -1.61 -37.33
CA PHE A 480 -1.93 -1.69 -35.94
C PHE A 480 -0.75 -1.48 -34.97
N CYS A 481 0.36 -2.20 -35.16
CA CYS A 481 1.54 -2.06 -34.32
C CYS A 481 2.16 -0.65 -34.39
N TYR A 482 2.02 0.05 -35.52
CA TYR A 482 2.42 1.45 -35.63
C TYR A 482 1.48 2.36 -34.82
N ASP A 483 0.16 2.19 -34.98
CA ASP A 483 -0.87 3.00 -34.32
C ASP A 483 -0.90 2.84 -32.80
N VAL A 484 -0.57 1.65 -32.28
CA VAL A 484 -0.44 1.44 -30.83
C VAL A 484 0.97 1.74 -30.31
N GLY A 485 1.93 2.09 -31.18
CA GLY A 485 3.29 2.49 -30.79
C GLY A 485 4.24 1.37 -30.42
N TRP A 486 4.08 0.18 -31.01
CA TRP A 486 5.01 -0.94 -30.88
C TRP A 486 6.08 -0.96 -31.99
N ILE A 487 5.92 -0.12 -33.02
CA ILE A 487 6.91 0.10 -34.09
C ILE A 487 7.38 1.55 -34.08
N GLN A 488 8.70 1.75 -34.17
CA GLN A 488 9.29 3.06 -34.40
C GLN A 488 10.30 2.99 -35.56
N LYS A 489 10.18 3.89 -36.55
CA LYS A 489 11.05 3.93 -37.74
C LYS A 489 11.16 2.57 -38.47
N GLU A 490 10.02 1.89 -38.63
CA GLU A 490 9.90 0.56 -39.23
C GLU A 490 10.54 -0.61 -38.46
N ILE A 491 11.02 -0.38 -37.24
CA ILE A 491 11.60 -1.42 -36.38
C ILE A 491 10.63 -1.70 -35.24
N TYR A 492 10.37 -2.99 -34.98
CA TYR A 492 9.63 -3.43 -33.80
C TYR A 492 10.47 -3.16 -32.56
N LEU A 493 9.89 -2.45 -31.60
CA LEU A 493 10.56 -2.10 -30.35
C LEU A 493 10.67 -3.34 -29.46
N ASP A 494 11.82 -3.54 -28.82
CA ASP A 494 11.93 -4.49 -27.73
C ASP A 494 11.11 -4.01 -26.52
N TYR A 495 10.65 -4.93 -25.67
CA TYR A 495 9.86 -4.55 -24.48
C TYR A 495 10.60 -3.56 -23.56
N SER A 496 11.92 -3.65 -23.48
CA SER A 496 12.76 -2.69 -22.76
C SER A 496 12.71 -1.27 -23.32
N ASP A 497 12.38 -1.15 -24.61
CA ASP A 497 12.39 0.11 -25.36
C ASP A 497 11.00 0.74 -25.46
N LEU A 498 9.96 0.03 -25.00
CA LEU A 498 8.60 0.57 -24.90
C LEU A 498 8.53 1.66 -23.83
N SER A 499 7.73 2.70 -24.11
CA SER A 499 7.57 3.83 -23.20
C SER A 499 6.51 3.52 -22.13
N PHE A 500 6.94 3.41 -20.88
CA PHE A 500 6.03 3.16 -19.74
C PHE A 500 5.74 4.40 -18.88
N GLU A 501 6.53 5.48 -18.93
CA GLU A 501 6.33 6.67 -18.08
C GLU A 501 5.25 7.65 -18.57
N SER A 502 4.55 8.31 -17.63
CA SER A 502 3.35 9.15 -17.84
C SER A 502 3.64 10.65 -18.11
N ARG A 503 4.90 11.10 -18.02
CA ARG A 503 5.21 12.55 -17.94
C ARG A 503 4.95 13.36 -19.21
N HIS A 504 4.66 12.72 -20.35
CA HIS A 504 4.28 13.42 -21.58
C HIS A 504 3.02 12.83 -22.19
N THR A 505 2.02 13.69 -22.38
CA THR A 505 0.73 13.48 -23.03
C THR A 505 0.90 13.13 -24.52
N THR A 506 1.42 11.95 -24.87
CA THR A 506 1.52 11.49 -26.29
C THR A 506 1.58 9.96 -26.48
N LYS A 507 1.22 9.12 -25.50
CA LYS A 507 1.20 7.67 -25.76
C LYS A 507 0.06 7.26 -26.72
N PRO A 508 0.27 6.35 -27.67
CA PRO A 508 -0.81 5.98 -28.58
C PRO A 508 -1.94 5.22 -27.86
N LEU A 509 -3.15 5.29 -28.41
CA LEU A 509 -4.28 4.51 -27.90
C LEU A 509 -3.98 3.02 -28.07
N GLY A 510 -4.40 2.19 -27.12
CA GLY A 510 -4.17 0.74 -27.18
C GLY A 510 -2.72 0.30 -26.93
N HIS A 511 -1.80 1.19 -26.53
CA HIS A 511 -0.39 0.83 -26.31
C HIS A 511 -0.18 -0.32 -25.32
N LEU A 512 -1.05 -0.42 -24.31
CA LEU A 512 -1.02 -1.46 -23.27
C LEU A 512 -2.40 -2.11 -23.17
N PRO A 513 -2.49 -3.39 -22.74
CA PRO A 513 -1.37 -4.27 -22.39
C PRO A 513 -0.61 -4.79 -23.63
N CYS A 514 0.71 -4.93 -23.52
CA CYS A 514 1.60 -5.42 -24.58
C CYS A 514 2.16 -6.79 -24.17
N TYR A 515 1.30 -7.81 -24.17
CA TYR A 515 1.69 -9.16 -23.77
C TYR A 515 2.86 -9.70 -24.63
N ILE A 516 3.89 -10.23 -23.98
CA ILE A 516 5.03 -10.91 -24.60
C ILE A 516 4.74 -12.41 -24.60
N GLY A 517 4.21 -12.94 -25.71
CA GLY A 517 4.02 -14.37 -25.92
C GLY A 517 4.95 -14.91 -26.99
N TYR A 518 5.61 -16.05 -26.74
CA TYR A 518 6.30 -16.80 -27.80
C TYR A 518 5.27 -17.52 -28.67
N LEU A 519 4.83 -16.89 -29.76
CA LEU A 519 4.05 -17.57 -30.79
C LEU A 519 5.01 -18.13 -31.85
N GLY A 520 5.30 -19.44 -31.76
CA GLY A 520 5.90 -20.20 -32.86
C GLY A 520 7.38 -19.92 -33.16
N GLY A 521 8.21 -19.67 -32.15
CA GLY A 521 9.66 -19.51 -32.32
C GLY A 521 10.13 -18.10 -32.70
N GLU A 522 9.21 -17.15 -32.89
CA GLU A 522 9.50 -15.72 -33.01
C GLU A 522 8.89 -14.96 -31.81
N ARG A 523 9.63 -13.98 -31.26
CA ARG A 523 9.05 -13.03 -30.30
C ARG A 523 8.03 -12.18 -31.04
N ARG A 524 6.74 -12.31 -30.70
CA ARG A 524 5.68 -11.49 -31.27
C ARG A 524 4.97 -10.73 -30.15
N TYR A 525 4.68 -9.45 -30.41
CA TYR A 525 4.00 -8.56 -29.46
C TYR A 525 2.48 -8.72 -29.59
N GLY A 526 1.76 -8.81 -28.47
CA GLY A 526 0.30 -8.78 -28.46
C GLY A 526 -0.40 -10.12 -28.76
N PHE A 527 -1.68 -10.17 -28.40
CA PHE A 527 -2.56 -11.30 -28.68
C PHE A 527 -3.01 -11.28 -30.14
N ARG A 528 -2.97 -12.42 -30.82
CA ARG A 528 -3.74 -12.59 -32.07
C ARG A 528 -5.21 -12.62 -31.67
N TRP A 529 -5.98 -11.64 -32.12
CA TRP A 529 -7.41 -11.49 -31.89
C TRP A 529 -8.24 -12.22 -32.95
#